data_AF-A0A2G9XNW9-F1
#
_entry.id   AF-A0A2G9XNW9-F1
#
_cell.length_a   1.000
_cell.length_b   1.000
_cell.length_c   1.000
_cell.angle_alpha   90.00
_cell.angle_beta   90.00
_cell.angle_gamma   90.00
#
_symmetry.space_group_name_H-M   'P 1'
#
loop_
_entity.id
_entity.type
_entity.pdbx_description
1 polymer ?
#
loop_
_entity_poly.entity_id
_entity_poly.type
_entity_poly.pdbx_seq_one_letter_code
_entity_poly.pdbx_strand_id
1 'polypeptide(L)'
;MVAALELARLGIPVTIIEKEASLGGLAASFCCKASEACNKCFACVVDKRIREVTERNDIFILTQTELKELTGVPGAYRATVNNAGKIFSLNVSALVVAVGIDPFDAAIKGEYGYGVLKNVVTARDLEEMLRLRGGVLRPSDGSLPLKIAFFQCVGSRDQAAGNLYCSQACCAYALRLIRAIRHKYPEINMAFLYMDIQPAGVDFSAFLSDCRQDVNIRFVRSIPSKVYHVPKTDSLRVRLADPDQGEVREEIFDMVVLSVGMVLKRGARSLAEQLEIGFDEDGFLAEPRIARGVFVTGACTGPKDIDCSITQAKSSAVQVYQFLLGRS
;
A
#
# COMPACT_ATOMS: atom_id res chain seq x y z
N MET A 1 0.63 2.49 -14.85
CA MET A 1 1.50 1.60 -15.67
C MET A 1 0.73 0.50 -16.38
N VAL A 2 0.07 -0.44 -15.67
CA VAL A 2 -0.64 -1.56 -16.34
C VAL A 2 -1.69 -1.09 -17.34
N ALA A 3 -2.56 -0.15 -16.97
CA ALA A 3 -3.56 0.38 -17.89
C ALA A 3 -2.95 0.95 -19.18
N ALA A 4 -1.81 1.66 -19.06
CA ALA A 4 -1.09 2.20 -20.21
C ALA A 4 -0.53 1.10 -21.12
N LEU A 5 0.03 0.03 -20.53
CA LEU A 5 0.53 -1.12 -21.29
C LEU A 5 -0.58 -1.84 -22.06
N GLU A 6 -1.74 -2.05 -21.42
CA GLU A 6 -2.87 -2.70 -22.10
C GLU A 6 -3.44 -1.85 -23.23
N LEU A 7 -3.56 -0.53 -23.03
CA LEU A 7 -4.00 0.40 -24.08
C LEU A 7 -3.01 0.46 -25.25
N ALA A 8 -1.72 0.52 -24.96
CA ALA A 8 -0.66 0.51 -25.96
C ALA A 8 -0.65 -0.79 -26.79
N ARG A 9 -0.93 -1.95 -26.16
CA ARG A 9 -1.10 -3.23 -26.90
C ARG A 9 -2.28 -3.21 -27.88
N LEU A 10 -3.28 -2.38 -27.62
CA LEU A 10 -4.43 -2.16 -28.50
C LEU A 10 -4.18 -1.03 -29.53
N GLY A 11 -2.95 -0.53 -29.63
CA GLY A 11 -2.56 0.50 -30.59
C GLY A 11 -2.97 1.92 -30.19
N ILE A 12 -3.39 2.13 -28.94
CA ILE A 12 -3.72 3.47 -28.43
C ILE A 12 -2.46 4.11 -27.84
N PRO A 13 -2.01 5.28 -28.34
CA PRO A 13 -0.91 6.00 -27.74
C PRO A 13 -1.32 6.55 -26.37
N VAL A 14 -0.44 6.42 -25.38
CA VAL A 14 -0.72 6.83 -23.99
C VAL A 14 0.33 7.80 -23.51
N THR A 15 -0.10 8.86 -22.81
CA THR A 15 0.81 9.67 -22.00
C THR A 15 0.59 9.37 -20.52
N ILE A 16 1.64 8.97 -19.81
CA ILE A 16 1.67 8.81 -18.37
C ILE A 16 2.24 10.10 -17.78
N ILE A 17 1.47 10.76 -16.91
CA ILE A 17 1.98 11.83 -16.05
C ILE A 17 2.23 11.26 -14.65
N GLU A 18 3.40 11.52 -14.10
CA GLU A 18 3.82 11.11 -12.77
C GLU A 18 4.34 12.33 -12.01
N LYS A 19 3.83 12.53 -10.79
CA LYS A 19 4.21 13.66 -9.93
C LYS A 19 5.64 13.52 -9.43
N GLU A 20 6.05 12.31 -9.09
CA GLU A 20 7.39 12.04 -8.57
C GLU A 20 8.45 12.01 -9.69
N ALA A 21 9.72 11.98 -9.28
CA ALA A 21 10.85 11.90 -10.23
C ALA A 21 10.96 10.53 -10.93
N SER A 22 10.22 9.53 -10.47
CA SER A 22 10.28 8.16 -10.99
C SER A 22 8.91 7.48 -10.91
N LEU A 23 8.66 6.57 -11.85
CA LEU A 23 7.51 5.68 -11.82
C LEU A 23 7.60 4.64 -10.69
N GLY A 24 6.47 3.97 -10.45
CA GLY A 24 6.40 2.76 -9.63
C GLY A 24 5.63 2.92 -8.32
N GLY A 25 5.37 4.17 -7.90
CA GLY A 25 4.55 4.49 -6.74
C GLY A 25 5.03 3.79 -5.46
N LEU A 26 4.09 3.49 -4.55
CA LEU A 26 4.43 2.84 -3.28
C LEU A 26 5.07 1.46 -3.47
N ALA A 27 4.67 0.71 -4.51
CA ALA A 27 5.19 -0.63 -4.76
C ALA A 27 6.70 -0.66 -5.06
N ALA A 28 7.24 0.39 -5.68
CA ALA A 28 8.67 0.52 -5.98
C ALA A 28 9.55 0.54 -4.72
N SER A 29 8.94 0.73 -3.56
CA SER A 29 9.64 0.92 -2.31
C SER A 29 9.62 -0.31 -1.40
N PHE A 30 8.87 -1.36 -1.78
CA PHE A 30 8.76 -2.61 -1.02
C PHE A 30 9.98 -3.52 -1.23
N CYS A 31 10.26 -4.37 -0.24
CA CYS A 31 11.25 -5.43 -0.33
C CYS A 31 10.64 -6.72 -0.91
N CYS A 32 11.49 -7.59 -1.43
CA CYS A 32 11.11 -8.97 -1.68
C CYS A 32 10.81 -9.67 -0.35
N LYS A 33 9.75 -10.48 -0.32
CA LYS A 33 9.32 -11.22 0.88
C LYS A 33 9.45 -12.72 0.70
N ALA A 34 10.17 -13.18 -0.31
CA ALA A 34 10.39 -14.61 -0.51
C ALA A 34 11.16 -15.18 0.69
N SER A 35 10.77 -16.39 1.11
CA SER A 35 11.49 -17.22 2.09
C SER A 35 12.14 -18.38 1.34
N GLU A 36 11.79 -19.63 1.65
CA GLU A 36 12.19 -20.81 0.86
C GLU A 36 11.70 -20.74 -0.59
N ALA A 37 10.56 -20.08 -0.82
CA ALA A 37 9.96 -19.90 -2.14
C ALA A 37 9.29 -18.53 -2.28
N CYS A 38 8.97 -18.17 -3.52
CA CYS A 38 8.20 -16.96 -3.81
C CYS A 38 6.74 -17.12 -3.33
N ASN A 39 6.31 -16.28 -2.38
CA ASN A 39 4.92 -16.23 -1.89
C ASN A 39 4.01 -15.26 -2.66
N LYS A 40 4.41 -14.91 -3.89
CA LYS A 40 3.67 -14.06 -4.83
C LYS A 40 3.20 -12.75 -4.17
N CYS A 41 4.12 -12.02 -3.53
CA CYS A 41 3.83 -10.69 -2.97
C CYS A 41 3.78 -9.58 -4.03
N PHE A 42 4.13 -9.87 -5.28
CA PHE A 42 4.14 -8.95 -6.44
C PHE A 42 5.03 -7.70 -6.32
N ALA A 43 5.80 -7.52 -5.23
CA ALA A 43 6.69 -6.37 -5.05
C ALA A 43 7.70 -6.23 -6.21
N CYS A 44 8.30 -7.34 -6.69
CA CYS A 44 9.28 -7.32 -7.79
C CYS A 44 8.66 -7.08 -9.18
N VAL A 45 7.33 -7.11 -9.32
CA VAL A 45 6.68 -6.89 -10.62
C VAL A 45 6.79 -5.43 -11.05
N VAL A 46 6.95 -4.49 -10.11
CA VAL A 46 7.06 -3.06 -10.39
C VAL A 46 8.21 -2.75 -11.35
N ASP A 47 9.41 -3.29 -11.11
CA ASP A 47 10.60 -3.04 -11.94
C ASP A 47 10.41 -3.58 -13.37
N LYS A 48 9.76 -4.74 -13.49
CA LYS A 48 9.39 -5.30 -14.80
C LYS A 48 8.43 -4.37 -15.54
N ARG A 49 7.41 -3.83 -14.85
CA ARG A 49 6.43 -2.92 -15.47
C ARG A 49 7.04 -1.58 -15.85
N ILE A 50 7.98 -1.06 -15.06
CA ILE A 50 8.72 0.16 -15.41
C ILE A 50 9.48 -0.05 -16.71
N ARG A 51 10.27 -1.13 -16.83
CA ARG A 51 10.98 -1.45 -18.08
C ARG A 51 10.04 -1.55 -19.27
N GLU A 52 8.95 -2.32 -19.13
CA GLU A 52 7.98 -2.52 -20.20
C GLU A 52 7.32 -1.22 -20.68
N VAL A 53 7.08 -0.22 -19.81
CA VAL A 53 6.54 1.08 -20.26
C VAL A 53 7.61 1.98 -20.87
N THR A 54 8.84 1.93 -20.37
CA THR A 54 9.95 2.77 -20.84
C THR A 54 10.51 2.32 -22.19
N GLU A 55 10.45 1.01 -22.50
CA GLU A 55 10.96 0.45 -23.76
C GLU A 55 9.99 0.63 -24.94
N ARG A 56 8.78 1.17 -24.70
CA ARG A 56 7.74 1.34 -25.71
C ARG A 56 7.73 2.74 -26.30
N ASN A 57 7.61 2.83 -27.63
CA ASN A 57 7.56 4.11 -28.35
C ASN A 57 6.16 4.76 -28.40
N ASP A 58 5.11 4.01 -28.04
CA ASP A 58 3.72 4.47 -28.01
C ASP A 58 3.24 4.87 -26.60
N ILE A 59 4.15 4.86 -25.62
CA ILE A 59 3.92 5.37 -24.26
C ILE A 59 4.89 6.51 -23.98
N PHE A 60 4.33 7.71 -23.79
CA PHE A 60 5.09 8.91 -23.42
C PHE A 60 5.06 9.06 -21.90
N ILE A 61 6.22 9.22 -21.26
CA ILE A 61 6.32 9.33 -19.81
C ILE A 61 6.77 10.74 -19.45
N LEU A 62 5.97 11.42 -18.62
CA LEU A 62 6.26 12.75 -18.09
C LEU A 62 6.33 12.66 -16.56
N THR A 63 7.53 12.52 -16.01
CA THR A 63 7.78 12.60 -14.56
C THR A 63 7.79 14.06 -14.08
N GLN A 64 7.75 14.30 -12.78
CA GLN A 64 7.67 15.65 -12.19
C GLN A 64 6.54 16.50 -12.80
N THR A 65 5.44 15.85 -13.15
CA THR A 65 4.32 16.43 -13.89
C THR A 65 3.02 16.27 -13.12
N GLU A 66 2.32 17.39 -12.93
CA GLU A 66 0.99 17.43 -12.33
C GLU A 66 -0.03 18.00 -13.30
N LEU A 67 -1.24 17.46 -13.29
CA LEU A 67 -2.40 18.09 -13.94
C LEU A 67 -2.77 19.35 -13.18
N LYS A 68 -2.97 20.46 -13.90
CA LYS A 68 -3.45 21.74 -13.33
C LYS A 68 -4.88 22.06 -13.72
N GLU A 69 -5.28 21.70 -14.94
CA GLU A 69 -6.61 21.99 -15.44
C GLU A 69 -7.02 20.95 -16.48
N LEU A 70 -8.31 20.61 -16.52
CA LEU A 70 -8.90 19.82 -17.58
C LEU A 70 -10.09 20.60 -18.15
N THR A 71 -10.02 20.94 -19.43
CA THR A 71 -11.10 21.64 -20.14
C THR A 71 -11.54 20.84 -21.35
N GLY A 72 -12.73 21.15 -21.88
CA GLY A 72 -13.28 20.47 -23.05
C GLY A 72 -14.42 19.51 -22.70
N VAL A 73 -14.70 18.59 -23.61
CA VAL A 73 -15.85 17.67 -23.53
C VAL A 73 -15.36 16.22 -23.64
N PRO A 74 -16.16 15.23 -23.20
CA PRO A 74 -15.80 13.81 -23.34
C PRO A 74 -15.30 13.47 -24.75
N GLY A 75 -14.09 12.91 -24.84
CA GLY A 75 -13.43 12.61 -26.12
C GLY A 75 -12.54 13.72 -26.68
N ALA A 76 -12.72 14.98 -26.28
CA ALA A 76 -11.97 16.12 -26.77
C ALA A 76 -11.54 17.02 -25.60
N TYR A 77 -10.66 16.47 -24.76
CA TYR A 77 -10.13 17.19 -23.61
C TYR A 77 -8.80 17.88 -23.95
N ARG A 78 -8.60 19.03 -23.31
CA ARG A 78 -7.31 19.71 -23.21
C ARG A 78 -6.87 19.67 -21.74
N ALA A 79 -5.86 18.87 -21.47
CA ALA A 79 -5.22 18.74 -20.17
C ALA A 79 -4.04 19.70 -20.06
N THR A 80 -4.14 20.72 -19.22
CA THR A 80 -3.02 21.61 -18.90
C THR A 80 -2.19 21.00 -17.79
N VAL A 81 -0.91 20.77 -18.05
CA VAL A 81 0.02 20.12 -17.12
C VAL A 81 1.16 21.07 -16.75
N ASN A 82 1.68 20.94 -15.54
CA ASN A 82 2.89 21.59 -15.08
C ASN A 82 4.00 20.54 -14.91
N ASN A 83 5.04 20.62 -15.74
CA ASN A 83 6.23 19.78 -15.66
C ASN A 83 7.39 20.64 -15.12
N ALA A 84 7.77 20.44 -13.86
CA ALA A 84 8.89 21.14 -13.23
C ALA A 84 8.91 22.68 -13.47
N GLY A 85 7.75 23.34 -13.48
CA GLY A 85 7.58 24.78 -13.71
C GLY A 85 7.21 25.16 -15.16
N LYS A 86 7.32 24.25 -16.12
CA LYS A 86 6.90 24.46 -17.51
C LYS A 86 5.45 24.04 -17.69
N ILE A 87 4.61 24.99 -18.09
CA ILE A 87 3.18 24.76 -18.33
C ILE A 87 2.92 24.57 -19.82
N PHE A 88 2.25 23.47 -20.19
CA PHE A 88 1.81 23.21 -21.56
C PHE A 88 0.55 22.35 -21.56
N SER A 89 -0.11 22.25 -22.72
CA SER A 89 -1.36 21.50 -22.88
C SER A 89 -1.16 20.22 -23.68
N LEU A 90 -1.87 19.18 -23.27
CA LEU A 90 -1.99 17.90 -23.96
C LEU A 90 -3.44 17.74 -24.45
N ASN A 91 -3.62 17.39 -25.73
CA ASN A 91 -4.94 17.01 -26.24
C ASN A 91 -5.15 15.52 -25.97
N VAL A 92 -6.18 15.17 -25.21
CA VAL A 92 -6.45 13.79 -24.80
C VAL A 92 -7.91 13.43 -25.02
N SER A 93 -8.13 12.16 -25.36
CA SER A 93 -9.47 11.63 -25.62
C SER A 93 -10.14 11.07 -24.37
N ALA A 94 -9.34 10.53 -23.46
CA ALA A 94 -9.78 9.97 -22.21
C ALA A 94 -8.70 10.19 -21.14
N LEU A 95 -9.11 10.16 -19.87
CA LEU A 95 -8.22 10.29 -18.71
C LEU A 95 -8.39 9.08 -17.79
N VAL A 96 -7.29 8.51 -17.32
CA VAL A 96 -7.29 7.44 -16.30
C VAL A 96 -6.56 7.93 -15.06
N VAL A 97 -7.27 8.01 -13.94
CA VAL A 97 -6.75 8.46 -12.65
C VAL A 97 -6.29 7.24 -11.83
N ALA A 98 -4.99 7.19 -11.54
CA ALA A 98 -4.35 6.09 -10.83
C ALA A 98 -3.40 6.60 -9.73
N VAL A 99 -3.84 7.58 -8.95
CA VAL A 99 -3.00 8.31 -7.96
C VAL A 99 -2.63 7.49 -6.72
N GLY A 100 -3.22 6.32 -6.55
CA GLY A 100 -2.90 5.39 -5.47
C GLY A 100 -3.33 5.87 -4.08
N ILE A 101 -2.56 5.46 -3.08
CA ILE A 101 -2.82 5.64 -1.64
C ILE A 101 -1.55 6.07 -0.92
N ASP A 102 -1.70 6.56 0.30
CA ASP A 102 -0.62 6.69 1.28
C ASP A 102 -0.83 5.69 2.44
N PRO A 103 0.25 5.24 3.09
CA PRO A 103 0.13 4.56 4.38
C PRO A 103 -0.53 5.48 5.42
N PHE A 104 -1.37 4.93 6.28
CA PHE A 104 -1.93 5.67 7.41
C PHE A 104 -0.81 6.20 8.32
N ASP A 105 -0.98 7.44 8.79
CA ASP A 105 -0.03 8.07 9.70
C ASP A 105 -0.17 7.51 11.11
N ALA A 106 0.72 6.59 11.48
CA ALA A 106 0.71 5.93 12.78
C ALA A 106 0.89 6.89 13.97
N ALA A 107 1.41 8.11 13.76
CA ALA A 107 1.56 9.09 14.85
C ALA A 107 0.20 9.55 15.41
N ILE A 108 -0.88 9.42 14.62
CA ILE A 108 -2.25 9.69 15.06
C ILE A 108 -2.67 8.72 16.19
N LYS A 109 -2.13 7.49 16.18
CA LYS A 109 -2.34 6.47 17.22
C LYS A 109 -1.33 6.65 18.35
N GLY A 110 -1.45 7.76 19.08
CA GLY A 110 -0.50 8.15 20.13
C GLY A 110 -0.28 7.09 21.21
N GLU A 111 -1.27 6.24 21.47
CA GLU A 111 -1.18 5.11 22.40
C GLU A 111 -0.17 4.02 21.98
N TYR A 112 0.22 3.98 20.70
CA TYR A 112 1.24 3.08 20.18
C TYR A 112 2.63 3.70 20.15
N GLY A 113 2.74 5.02 20.30
CA GLY A 113 4.02 5.71 20.49
C GLY A 113 4.91 5.78 19.25
N TYR A 114 4.36 5.65 18.03
CA TYR A 114 5.12 5.87 16.80
C TYR A 114 5.66 7.31 16.73
N GLY A 115 6.91 7.48 16.33
CA GLY A 115 7.61 8.77 16.31
C GLY A 115 8.11 9.27 17.68
N VAL A 116 7.72 8.62 18.78
CA VAL A 116 8.19 8.94 20.14
C VAL A 116 9.06 7.82 20.70
N LEU A 117 8.60 6.57 20.58
CA LEU A 117 9.30 5.39 21.03
C LEU A 117 10.15 4.84 19.89
N LYS A 118 11.48 4.89 20.03
CA LYS A 118 12.44 4.57 18.96
C LYS A 118 12.22 3.20 18.30
N ASN A 119 11.83 2.19 19.07
CA ASN A 119 11.66 0.82 18.58
C ASN A 119 10.23 0.51 18.11
N VAL A 120 9.35 1.52 18.03
CA VAL A 120 8.04 1.40 17.38
C VAL A 120 8.20 1.89 15.95
N VAL A 121 8.02 0.97 15.00
CA VAL A 121 8.19 1.24 13.57
C VAL A 121 6.92 0.83 12.83
N THR A 122 6.68 1.37 11.64
CA THR A 122 5.64 0.86 10.75
C THR A 122 6.17 -0.32 9.93
N ALA A 123 5.24 -1.11 9.35
CA ALA A 123 5.60 -2.10 8.35
C ALA A 123 6.34 -1.49 7.15
N ARG A 124 6.09 -0.21 6.83
CA ARG A 124 6.78 0.53 5.77
C ARG A 124 8.24 0.78 6.11
N ASP A 125 8.54 1.19 7.35
CA ASP A 125 9.91 1.36 7.82
C ASP A 125 10.66 0.03 7.81
N LEU A 126 9.98 -1.06 8.21
CA LEU A 126 10.56 -2.39 8.19
C LEU A 126 10.88 -2.86 6.76
N GLU A 127 10.01 -2.60 5.79
CA GLU A 127 10.28 -2.86 4.37
C GLU A 127 11.53 -2.13 3.89
N GLU A 128 11.69 -0.88 4.30
CA GLU A 128 12.87 -0.08 3.97
C GLU A 128 14.14 -0.63 4.62
N MET A 129 14.08 -1.05 5.89
CA MET A 129 15.20 -1.71 6.56
C MET A 129 15.62 -2.98 5.81
N LEU A 130 14.67 -3.84 5.47
CA LEU A 130 14.93 -5.08 4.74
C LEU A 130 15.48 -4.81 3.32
N ARG A 131 14.94 -3.79 2.63
CA ARG A 131 15.35 -3.44 1.28
C ARG A 131 16.73 -2.78 1.22
N LEU A 132 16.99 -1.78 2.06
CA LEU A 132 18.17 -0.92 1.98
C LEU A 132 19.33 -1.40 2.85
N ARG A 133 19.02 -1.96 4.03
CA ARG A 133 20.03 -2.42 5.01
C ARG A 133 20.19 -3.94 4.98
N GLY A 134 19.32 -4.64 4.26
CA GLY A 134 19.34 -6.08 4.12
C GLY A 134 18.90 -6.85 5.37
N GLY A 135 18.39 -6.20 6.42
CA GLY A 135 18.06 -6.88 7.69
C GLY A 135 17.21 -6.04 8.62
N VAL A 136 16.73 -6.66 9.69
CA VAL A 136 15.95 -6.02 10.75
C VAL A 136 16.86 -5.66 11.91
N LEU A 137 16.83 -4.39 12.35
CA LEU A 137 17.62 -3.89 13.47
C LEU A 137 16.78 -2.94 14.29
N ARG A 138 16.99 -2.92 15.61
CA ARG A 138 16.36 -1.96 16.50
C ARG A 138 16.85 -0.54 16.18
N PRO A 139 15.96 0.43 15.93
CA PRO A 139 16.40 1.81 15.66
C PRO A 139 17.11 2.48 16.85
N SER A 140 16.84 2.04 18.08
CA SER A 140 17.45 2.62 19.29
C SER A 140 18.97 2.39 19.39
N ASP A 141 19.44 1.18 19.09
CA ASP A 141 20.81 0.74 19.39
C ASP A 141 21.46 -0.08 18.27
N GLY A 142 20.73 -0.36 17.18
CA GLY A 142 21.23 -1.16 16.05
C GLY A 142 21.36 -2.66 16.34
N SER A 143 20.89 -3.14 17.49
CA SER A 143 20.93 -4.57 17.83
C SER A 143 19.82 -5.37 17.14
N LEU A 144 20.00 -6.69 17.02
CA LEU A 144 18.99 -7.59 16.47
C LEU A 144 17.83 -7.76 17.49
N PRO A 145 16.57 -7.44 17.14
CA PRO A 145 15.45 -7.69 18.04
C PRO A 145 15.16 -9.20 18.10
N LEU A 146 15.19 -9.79 19.30
CA LEU A 146 14.89 -11.22 19.50
C LEU A 146 13.39 -11.48 19.67
N LYS A 147 12.62 -10.44 20.01
CA LYS A 147 11.17 -10.52 20.19
C LYS A 147 10.43 -9.34 19.55
N ILE A 148 9.64 -9.60 18.51
CA ILE A 148 8.93 -8.56 17.74
C ILE A 148 7.41 -8.76 17.82
N ALA A 149 6.66 -7.68 18.03
CA ALA A 149 5.20 -7.71 17.93
C ALA A 149 4.71 -7.01 16.65
N PHE A 150 3.81 -7.64 15.91
CA PHE A 150 3.12 -7.05 14.75
C PHE A 150 1.69 -6.70 15.12
N PHE A 151 1.36 -5.42 15.12
CA PHE A 151 0.02 -4.94 15.42
C PHE A 151 -0.77 -4.83 14.13
N GLN A 152 -1.87 -5.57 14.01
CA GLN A 152 -2.78 -5.45 12.88
C GLN A 152 -3.77 -4.31 13.06
N CYS A 153 -4.40 -3.90 11.96
CA CYS A 153 -5.48 -2.93 11.94
C CYS A 153 -5.10 -1.53 12.47
N VAL A 154 -3.84 -1.12 12.35
CA VAL A 154 -3.43 0.23 12.79
C VAL A 154 -3.97 1.28 11.80
N GLY A 155 -4.98 2.05 12.22
CA GLY A 155 -5.64 3.03 11.37
C GLY A 155 -6.66 2.42 10.38
N SER A 156 -7.16 1.21 10.66
CA SER A 156 -8.23 0.55 9.89
C SER A 156 -9.12 -0.25 10.83
N ARG A 157 -10.41 -0.36 10.51
CA ARG A 157 -11.41 -0.90 11.44
C ARG A 157 -11.34 -0.18 12.80
N ASP A 158 -11.09 1.12 12.76
CA ASP A 158 -10.87 1.98 13.91
C ASP A 158 -11.74 3.24 13.78
N GLN A 159 -12.79 3.30 14.60
CA GLN A 159 -13.72 4.42 14.63
C GLN A 159 -13.06 5.71 15.13
N ALA A 160 -12.09 5.63 16.04
CA ALA A 160 -11.39 6.81 16.54
C ALA A 160 -10.51 7.47 15.46
N ALA A 161 -9.99 6.66 14.53
CA ALA A 161 -9.26 7.14 13.36
C ALA A 161 -10.17 7.57 12.19
N GLY A 162 -11.49 7.39 12.30
CA GLY A 162 -12.44 7.66 11.22
C GLY A 162 -12.41 6.66 10.05
N ASN A 163 -11.69 5.53 10.21
CA ASN A 163 -11.50 4.54 9.16
C ASN A 163 -12.17 3.22 9.55
N LEU A 164 -13.44 3.05 9.20
CA LEU A 164 -14.23 1.85 9.56
C LEU A 164 -13.95 0.64 8.65
N TYR A 165 -13.33 0.86 7.49
CA TYR A 165 -13.00 -0.17 6.53
C TYR A 165 -11.77 -1.00 6.90
N CYS A 166 -11.65 -2.16 6.27
CA CYS A 166 -10.46 -2.98 6.29
C CYS A 166 -9.50 -2.57 5.16
N SER A 167 -8.20 -2.43 5.45
CA SER A 167 -7.20 -2.13 4.42
C SER A 167 -6.81 -3.33 3.53
N GLN A 168 -7.43 -4.49 3.75
CA GLN A 168 -7.35 -5.75 2.97
C GLN A 168 -5.97 -6.41 2.82
N ALA A 169 -4.87 -5.65 2.74
CA ALA A 169 -3.53 -6.18 2.49
C ALA A 169 -2.68 -6.38 3.76
N CYS A 170 -3.06 -5.78 4.89
CA CYS A 170 -2.21 -5.70 6.08
C CYS A 170 -1.87 -7.05 6.72
N CYS A 171 -2.87 -7.93 6.86
CA CYS A 171 -2.65 -9.28 7.36
C CYS A 171 -1.61 -10.03 6.51
N ALA A 172 -1.76 -9.93 5.18
CA ALA A 172 -0.91 -10.66 4.25
C ALA A 172 0.50 -10.11 4.16
N TYR A 173 0.69 -8.78 4.06
CA TYR A 173 2.05 -8.24 4.03
C TYR A 173 2.78 -8.49 5.35
N ALA A 174 2.07 -8.42 6.50
CA ALA A 174 2.69 -8.61 7.81
C ALA A 174 3.16 -10.06 7.98
N LEU A 175 2.33 -11.04 7.64
CA LEU A 175 2.73 -12.45 7.69
C LEU A 175 3.85 -12.78 6.70
N ARG A 176 3.83 -12.18 5.50
CA ARG A 176 4.92 -12.32 4.52
C ARG A 176 6.24 -11.72 5.04
N LEU A 177 6.20 -10.57 5.70
CA LEU A 177 7.36 -9.95 6.35
C LEU A 177 7.88 -10.83 7.52
N ILE A 178 6.98 -11.30 8.39
CA ILE A 178 7.29 -12.23 9.48
C ILE A 178 8.01 -13.45 8.91
N ARG A 179 7.45 -14.10 7.89
CA ARG A 179 8.05 -15.31 7.30
C ARG A 179 9.42 -15.04 6.66
N ALA A 180 9.57 -13.91 5.97
CA ALA A 180 10.86 -13.51 5.40
C ALA A 180 11.92 -13.27 6.50
N ILE A 181 11.54 -12.63 7.61
CA ILE A 181 12.42 -12.42 8.77
C ILE A 181 12.75 -13.76 9.43
N ARG A 182 11.76 -14.64 9.71
CA ARG A 182 11.96 -15.98 10.28
C ARG A 182 12.95 -16.82 9.49
N HIS A 183 12.85 -16.75 8.17
CA HIS A 183 13.73 -17.50 7.28
C HIS A 183 15.19 -17.04 7.40
N LYS A 184 15.42 -15.74 7.57
CA LYS A 184 16.75 -15.17 7.75
C LYS A 184 17.28 -15.28 9.18
N TYR A 185 16.39 -15.18 10.17
CA TYR A 185 16.70 -15.16 11.61
C TYR A 185 15.80 -16.17 12.36
N PRO A 186 16.14 -17.47 12.33
CA PRO A 186 15.35 -18.53 12.96
C PRO A 186 15.23 -18.45 14.48
N GLU A 187 16.00 -17.59 15.13
CA GLU A 187 15.98 -17.30 16.58
C GLU A 187 14.95 -16.24 17.01
N ILE A 188 14.46 -15.41 16.08
CA ILE A 188 13.54 -14.31 16.41
C ILE A 188 12.13 -14.86 16.67
N ASN A 189 11.59 -14.53 17.84
CA ASN A 189 10.22 -14.80 18.23
C ASN A 189 9.32 -13.65 17.80
N MET A 190 8.18 -13.97 17.19
CA MET A 190 7.25 -12.96 16.69
C MET A 190 5.83 -13.21 17.18
N ALA A 191 5.15 -12.14 17.59
CA ALA A 191 3.73 -12.16 17.91
C ALA A 191 2.96 -11.43 16.82
N PHE A 192 1.98 -12.09 16.20
CA PHE A 192 1.04 -11.50 15.27
C PHE A 192 -0.26 -11.20 16.03
N LEU A 193 -0.51 -9.92 16.34
CA LEU A 193 -1.63 -9.47 17.16
C LEU A 193 -2.76 -8.94 16.27
N TYR A 194 -3.91 -9.62 16.26
CA TYR A 194 -4.96 -9.42 15.27
C TYR A 194 -6.38 -9.53 15.84
N MET A 195 -7.38 -9.00 15.11
CA MET A 195 -8.80 -9.29 15.35
C MET A 195 -9.25 -10.51 14.57
N ASP A 196 -9.16 -10.39 13.24
CA ASP A 196 -9.50 -11.42 12.27
C ASP A 196 -8.46 -11.40 11.15
N ILE A 197 -8.16 -12.55 10.56
CA ILE A 197 -7.20 -12.65 9.45
C ILE A 197 -7.99 -12.61 8.15
N GLN A 198 -7.69 -11.61 7.32
CA GLN A 198 -8.33 -11.49 6.01
C GLN A 198 -7.61 -12.35 4.96
N PRO A 199 -8.34 -13.04 4.08
CA PRO A 199 -7.75 -13.80 2.99
C PRO A 199 -7.07 -12.88 1.96
N ALA A 200 -6.02 -13.35 1.29
CA ALA A 200 -5.25 -12.54 0.34
C ALA A 200 -4.74 -13.34 -0.86
N GLY A 201 -5.58 -13.48 -1.88
CA GLY A 201 -5.27 -14.29 -3.07
C GLY A 201 -5.40 -15.80 -2.79
N VAL A 202 -5.24 -16.59 -3.85
CA VAL A 202 -5.61 -18.02 -3.87
C VAL A 202 -4.74 -18.87 -2.93
N ASP A 203 -3.43 -18.63 -2.91
CA ASP A 203 -2.47 -19.47 -2.17
C ASP A 203 -2.34 -19.09 -0.68
N PHE A 204 -3.11 -18.10 -0.21
CA PHE A 204 -2.92 -17.54 1.13
C PHE A 204 -3.33 -18.47 2.26
N SER A 205 -4.32 -19.34 2.04
CA SER A 205 -4.74 -20.31 3.06
C SER A 205 -3.61 -21.28 3.42
N ALA A 206 -2.93 -21.81 2.40
CA ALA A 206 -1.75 -22.67 2.59
C ALA A 206 -0.61 -21.90 3.26
N PHE A 207 -0.30 -20.70 2.78
CA PHE A 207 0.73 -19.84 3.38
C PHE A 207 0.44 -19.49 4.86
N LEU A 208 -0.81 -19.25 5.21
CA LEU A 208 -1.24 -19.00 6.58
C LEU A 208 -1.09 -20.25 7.45
N SER A 209 -1.41 -21.44 6.91
CA SER A 209 -1.17 -22.71 7.61
C SER A 209 0.31 -22.90 7.92
N ASP A 210 1.19 -22.65 6.96
CA ASP A 210 2.64 -22.76 7.16
C ASP A 210 3.13 -21.79 8.24
N CYS A 211 2.63 -20.54 8.22
CA CYS A 211 2.94 -19.57 9.27
C CYS A 211 2.49 -20.05 10.66
N ARG A 212 1.35 -20.75 10.77
CA ARG A 212 0.83 -21.28 12.05
C ARG A 212 1.63 -22.48 12.57
N GLN A 213 2.33 -23.20 11.70
CA GLN A 213 3.16 -24.33 12.10
C GLN A 213 4.54 -23.90 12.64
N ASP A 214 4.97 -22.67 12.35
CA ASP A 214 6.22 -22.11 12.90
C ASP A 214 6.04 -21.79 14.39
N VAL A 215 6.71 -22.55 15.26
CA VAL A 215 6.62 -22.43 16.72
C VAL A 215 7.05 -21.07 17.26
N ASN A 216 7.81 -20.29 16.49
CA ASN A 216 8.26 -18.95 16.86
C ASN A 216 7.37 -17.83 16.30
N ILE A 217 6.25 -18.17 15.63
CA ILE A 217 5.20 -17.23 15.24
C ILE A 217 3.96 -17.49 16.09
N ARG A 218 3.73 -16.63 17.08
CA ARG A 218 2.55 -16.70 17.94
C ARG A 218 1.41 -15.85 17.38
N PHE A 219 0.28 -16.49 17.11
CA PHE A 219 -0.96 -15.81 16.72
C PHE A 219 -1.73 -15.43 17.99
N VAL A 220 -1.92 -14.13 18.21
CA VAL A 220 -2.61 -13.61 19.40
C VAL A 220 -3.84 -12.84 18.95
N ARG A 221 -5.03 -13.36 19.24
CA ARG A 221 -6.28 -12.69 18.88
C ARG A 221 -6.61 -11.58 19.89
N SER A 222 -5.86 -10.49 19.82
CA SER A 222 -5.97 -9.35 20.73
C SER A 222 -5.49 -8.08 20.06
N ILE A 223 -6.18 -6.97 20.31
CA ILE A 223 -5.73 -5.64 19.90
C ILE A 223 -5.04 -4.96 21.10
N PRO A 224 -3.77 -4.57 20.96
CA PRO A 224 -3.05 -3.86 22.02
C PRO A 224 -3.74 -2.55 22.37
N SER A 225 -3.79 -2.27 23.68
CA SER A 225 -4.38 -1.05 24.22
C SER A 225 -3.38 0.11 24.31
N LYS A 226 -2.13 -0.19 24.70
CA LYS A 226 -1.08 0.82 24.88
C LYS A 226 0.31 0.21 24.86
N VAL A 227 1.28 1.01 24.42
CA VAL A 227 2.71 0.70 24.46
C VAL A 227 3.40 1.64 25.43
N TYR A 228 4.26 1.08 26.28
CA TYR A 228 5.06 1.81 27.27
C TYR A 228 6.55 1.58 27.01
N HIS A 229 7.35 2.61 27.24
CA HIS A 229 8.81 2.50 27.24
C HIS A 229 9.30 1.78 28.49
N VAL A 230 10.25 0.87 28.33
CA VAL A 230 11.01 0.29 29.45
C VAL A 230 12.35 1.02 29.56
N PRO A 231 12.59 1.79 30.63
CA PRO A 231 13.85 2.51 30.82
C PRO A 231 15.06 1.57 30.84
N LYS A 232 16.23 2.08 30.43
CA LYS A 232 17.53 1.39 30.33
C LYS A 232 17.69 0.37 29.20
N THR A 233 16.65 -0.37 28.81
CA THR A 233 16.76 -1.36 27.73
C THR A 233 16.23 -0.85 26.39
N ASP A 234 15.47 0.25 26.39
CA ASP A 234 14.67 0.74 25.25
C ASP A 234 13.66 -0.30 24.71
N SER A 235 13.39 -1.37 25.46
CA SER A 235 12.34 -2.33 25.15
C SER A 235 10.94 -1.71 25.31
N LEU A 236 9.95 -2.39 24.75
CA LEU A 236 8.57 -1.94 24.69
C LEU A 236 7.70 -2.89 25.50
N ARG A 237 6.99 -2.35 26.49
CA ARG A 237 5.98 -3.10 27.23
C ARG A 237 4.62 -2.86 26.58
N VAL A 238 4.00 -3.92 26.11
CA VAL A 238 2.72 -3.89 25.41
C VAL A 238 1.64 -4.42 26.32
N ARG A 239 0.54 -3.66 26.48
CA ARG A 239 -0.63 -4.06 27.26
C ARG A 239 -1.72 -4.60 26.34
N LEU A 240 -2.05 -5.88 26.48
CA LEU A 240 -3.03 -6.60 25.66
C LEU A 240 -3.97 -7.45 26.50
N ALA A 241 -5.15 -7.76 25.97
CA ALA A 241 -6.05 -8.73 26.60
C ALA A 241 -5.63 -10.16 26.20
N ASP A 242 -5.66 -11.07 27.15
CA ASP A 242 -5.52 -12.51 26.91
C ASP A 242 -6.87 -13.05 26.42
N PRO A 243 -6.97 -13.55 25.18
CA PRO A 243 -8.24 -14.01 24.63
C PRO A 243 -8.78 -15.26 25.32
N ASP A 244 -7.92 -16.08 25.94
CA ASP A 244 -8.31 -17.36 26.55
C ASP A 244 -8.70 -17.18 28.02
N GLN A 245 -8.03 -16.26 28.73
CA GLN A 245 -8.24 -16.03 30.16
C GLN A 245 -9.13 -14.82 30.45
N GLY A 246 -9.34 -13.92 29.48
CA GLY A 246 -10.09 -12.68 29.68
C GLY A 246 -9.36 -11.65 30.55
N GLU A 247 -8.10 -11.88 30.88
CA GLU A 247 -7.27 -11.02 31.73
C GLU A 247 -6.43 -10.04 30.90
N VAL A 248 -6.13 -8.88 31.46
CA VAL A 248 -5.16 -7.96 30.85
C VAL A 248 -3.74 -8.39 31.24
N ARG A 249 -2.88 -8.59 30.25
CA ARG A 249 -1.48 -8.95 30.43
C ARG A 249 -0.55 -7.90 29.81
N GLU A 250 0.63 -7.79 30.40
CA GLU A 250 1.70 -6.96 29.86
C GLU A 250 2.85 -7.85 29.40
N GLU A 251 3.32 -7.62 28.19
CA GLU A 251 4.40 -8.40 27.60
C GLU A 251 5.48 -7.47 27.04
N ILE A 252 6.74 -7.84 27.27
CA ILE A 252 7.90 -7.07 26.79
C ILE A 252 8.30 -7.59 25.40
N PHE A 253 8.55 -6.65 24.50
CA PHE A 253 9.06 -6.84 23.15
C PHE A 253 10.27 -5.93 22.91
N ASP A 254 11.19 -6.36 22.06
CA ASP A 254 12.35 -5.55 21.67
C ASP A 254 11.99 -4.52 20.59
N MET A 255 10.99 -4.85 19.77
CA MET A 255 10.49 -4.01 18.69
C MET A 255 8.99 -4.25 18.45
N VAL A 256 8.27 -3.18 18.08
CA VAL A 256 6.86 -3.24 17.67
C VAL A 256 6.77 -2.75 16.23
N VAL A 257 6.07 -3.51 15.40
CA VAL A 257 5.81 -3.20 13.99
C VAL A 257 4.32 -2.95 13.80
N LEU A 258 3.99 -1.72 13.43
CA LEU A 258 2.62 -1.27 13.19
C LEU A 258 2.23 -1.58 11.74
N SER A 259 1.27 -2.48 11.56
CA SER A 259 0.71 -2.79 10.24
C SER A 259 -0.34 -1.73 9.90
N VAL A 260 0.16 -0.60 9.39
CA VAL A 260 -0.65 0.58 9.04
C VAL A 260 -1.59 0.31 7.86
N GLY A 261 -2.77 0.92 7.94
CA GLY A 261 -3.77 0.92 6.88
C GLY A 261 -3.39 1.75 5.65
N MET A 262 -4.30 1.80 4.69
CA MET A 262 -4.22 2.61 3.48
C MET A 262 -5.22 3.75 3.57
N VAL A 263 -4.80 4.96 3.22
CA VAL A 263 -5.67 6.13 3.10
C VAL A 263 -5.52 6.73 1.70
N LEU A 264 -6.55 7.44 1.23
CA LEU A 264 -6.46 8.13 -0.06
C LEU A 264 -5.24 9.08 -0.10
N LYS A 265 -4.51 9.06 -1.21
CA LYS A 265 -3.29 9.85 -1.44
C LYS A 265 -3.50 11.33 -1.06
N ARG A 266 -2.56 11.92 -0.33
CA ARG A 266 -2.57 13.36 -0.02
C ARG A 266 -2.62 14.17 -1.33
N GLY A 267 -3.56 15.10 -1.42
CA GLY A 267 -3.80 15.93 -2.62
C GLY A 267 -4.74 15.30 -3.66
N ALA A 268 -5.12 14.03 -3.55
CA ALA A 268 -6.07 13.41 -4.49
C ALA A 268 -7.47 14.03 -4.41
N ARG A 269 -7.87 14.62 -3.27
CA ARG A 269 -9.16 15.30 -3.13
C ARG A 269 -9.29 16.50 -4.08
N SER A 270 -8.27 17.35 -4.14
CA SER A 270 -8.25 18.50 -5.05
C SER A 270 -8.29 18.06 -6.52
N LEU A 271 -7.59 16.97 -6.86
CA LEU A 271 -7.66 16.39 -8.20
C LEU A 271 -9.05 15.84 -8.51
N ALA A 272 -9.69 15.16 -7.56
CA ALA A 272 -11.03 14.61 -7.74
C ALA A 272 -12.07 15.71 -7.95
N GLU A 273 -12.00 16.81 -7.19
CA GLU A 273 -12.85 17.99 -7.38
C GLU A 273 -12.68 18.59 -8.78
N GLN A 274 -11.43 18.78 -9.23
CA GLN A 274 -11.13 19.30 -10.56
C GLN A 274 -11.66 18.40 -11.69
N LEU A 275 -11.69 17.08 -11.46
CA LEU A 275 -12.16 16.09 -12.43
C LEU A 275 -13.64 15.71 -12.24
N GLU A 276 -14.32 16.35 -11.27
CA GLU A 276 -15.68 16.05 -10.85
C GLU A 276 -15.90 14.54 -10.57
N ILE A 277 -14.93 13.94 -9.89
CA ILE A 277 -14.96 12.56 -9.40
C ILE A 277 -15.48 12.59 -7.95
N GLY A 278 -16.52 11.80 -7.69
CA GLY A 278 -17.08 11.64 -6.35
C GLY A 278 -16.23 10.75 -5.45
N PHE A 279 -16.67 10.58 -4.20
CA PHE A 279 -16.06 9.67 -3.24
C PHE A 279 -17.04 8.58 -2.81
N ASP A 280 -16.54 7.41 -2.45
CA ASP A 280 -17.31 6.37 -1.78
C ASP A 280 -17.48 6.68 -0.28
N GLU A 281 -18.18 5.78 0.43
CA GLU A 281 -18.44 5.90 1.88
C GLU A 281 -17.16 5.86 2.74
N ASP A 282 -16.10 5.24 2.22
CA ASP A 282 -14.81 5.09 2.87
C ASP A 282 -13.83 6.25 2.54
N GLY A 283 -14.26 7.18 1.68
CA GLY A 283 -13.49 8.37 1.31
C GLY A 283 -12.46 8.15 0.21
N PHE A 284 -12.55 7.07 -0.56
CA PHE A 284 -11.78 6.81 -1.77
C PHE A 284 -12.51 7.30 -3.03
N LEU A 285 -11.84 7.31 -4.18
CA LEU A 285 -12.45 7.77 -5.44
C LEU A 285 -13.53 6.78 -5.90
N ALA A 286 -14.75 7.29 -6.08
CA ALA A 286 -15.84 6.53 -6.67
C ALA A 286 -15.63 6.36 -8.18
N GLU A 287 -16.17 5.27 -8.75
CA GLU A 287 -16.12 5.05 -10.20
C GLU A 287 -16.99 6.11 -10.92
N PRO A 288 -16.40 6.95 -11.79
CA PRO A 288 -17.14 7.96 -12.53
C PRO A 288 -17.99 7.33 -13.64
N ARG A 289 -18.90 8.11 -14.21
CA ARG A 289 -19.68 7.67 -15.37
C ARG A 289 -18.77 7.56 -16.60
N ILE A 290 -18.70 6.37 -17.21
CA ILE A 290 -17.90 6.07 -18.41
C ILE A 290 -18.13 7.09 -19.55
N ALA A 291 -19.36 7.58 -19.71
CA ALA A 291 -19.70 8.58 -20.74
C ALA A 291 -18.92 9.90 -20.62
N ARG A 292 -18.27 10.17 -19.48
CA ARG A 292 -17.37 11.31 -19.31
C ARG A 292 -15.97 11.09 -19.91
N GLY A 293 -15.58 9.87 -20.24
CA GLY A 293 -14.21 9.60 -20.68
C GLY A 293 -13.14 9.81 -19.59
N VAL A 294 -13.56 9.90 -18.32
CA VAL A 294 -12.69 9.92 -17.14
C VAL A 294 -12.90 8.59 -16.42
N PHE A 295 -11.82 7.92 -16.03
CA PHE A 295 -11.83 6.60 -15.40
C PHE A 295 -10.92 6.61 -14.18
N VAL A 296 -11.15 5.72 -13.22
CA VAL A 296 -10.28 5.53 -12.05
C VAL A 296 -9.77 4.10 -11.99
N THR A 297 -8.58 3.88 -11.42
CA THR A 297 -8.06 2.52 -11.27
C THR A 297 -7.02 2.37 -10.17
N GLY A 298 -6.96 1.18 -9.57
CA GLY A 298 -5.99 0.83 -8.54
C GLY A 298 -6.43 1.25 -7.14
N ALA A 299 -5.47 1.37 -6.22
CA ALA A 299 -5.77 1.57 -4.80
C ALA A 299 -6.46 2.91 -4.47
N CYS A 300 -6.48 3.89 -5.38
CA CYS A 300 -7.23 5.13 -5.14
C CYS A 300 -8.76 4.93 -5.12
N THR A 301 -9.26 3.76 -5.54
CA THR A 301 -10.69 3.39 -5.50
C THR A 301 -11.01 2.44 -4.33
N GLY A 302 -10.19 2.46 -3.28
CA GLY A 302 -10.36 1.62 -2.10
C GLY A 302 -9.14 0.72 -1.82
N PRO A 303 -8.95 0.25 -0.57
CA PRO A 303 -7.80 -0.56 -0.21
C PRO A 303 -7.78 -1.90 -0.95
N LYS A 304 -6.63 -2.23 -1.55
CA LYS A 304 -6.41 -3.48 -2.28
C LYS A 304 -4.92 -3.75 -2.44
N ASP A 305 -4.58 -5.01 -2.70
CA ASP A 305 -3.20 -5.40 -2.97
C ASP A 305 -2.76 -5.10 -4.42
N ILE A 306 -1.52 -5.46 -4.74
CA ILE A 306 -0.94 -5.22 -6.07
C ILE A 306 -1.64 -6.06 -7.14
N ASP A 307 -2.03 -7.30 -6.85
CA ASP A 307 -2.66 -8.18 -7.83
C ASP A 307 -4.07 -7.70 -8.21
N CYS A 308 -4.87 -7.34 -7.21
CA CYS A 308 -6.16 -6.69 -7.39
C CYS A 308 -6.02 -5.35 -8.14
N SER A 309 -4.98 -4.56 -7.85
CA SER A 309 -4.69 -3.30 -8.57
C SER A 309 -4.34 -3.55 -10.04
N ILE A 310 -3.55 -4.59 -10.34
CA ILE A 310 -3.21 -4.99 -11.71
C ILE A 310 -4.49 -5.43 -12.45
N THR A 311 -5.33 -6.23 -11.81
CA THR A 311 -6.57 -6.75 -12.38
C THR A 311 -7.55 -5.62 -12.70
N GLN A 312 -7.75 -4.68 -11.77
CA GLN A 312 -8.59 -3.50 -12.01
C GLN A 312 -8.01 -2.64 -13.14
N ALA A 313 -6.69 -2.42 -13.20
CA ALA A 313 -6.06 -1.63 -14.26
C ALA A 313 -6.26 -2.23 -15.66
N LYS A 314 -6.29 -3.57 -15.78
CA LYS A 314 -6.65 -4.24 -17.04
C LYS A 314 -8.12 -4.01 -17.40
N SER A 315 -9.02 -4.12 -16.44
CA SER A 315 -10.45 -3.85 -16.63
C SER A 315 -10.69 -2.41 -17.09
N SER A 316 -10.08 -1.42 -16.42
CA SER A 316 -10.17 -0.01 -16.78
C SER A 316 -9.65 0.27 -18.19
N ALA A 317 -8.56 -0.40 -18.62
CA ALA A 317 -8.06 -0.27 -19.98
C ALA A 317 -9.07 -0.73 -21.05
N VAL A 318 -9.80 -1.81 -20.80
CA VAL A 318 -10.86 -2.28 -21.71
C VAL A 318 -12.01 -1.27 -21.78
N GLN A 319 -12.42 -0.70 -20.64
CA GLN A 319 -13.47 0.33 -20.61
C GLN A 319 -13.07 1.59 -21.36
N VAL A 320 -11.82 2.03 -21.21
CA VAL A 320 -11.25 3.15 -21.97
C VAL A 320 -11.25 2.82 -23.47
N TYR A 321 -10.81 1.63 -23.86
CA TYR A 321 -10.81 1.19 -25.26
C TYR A 321 -12.22 1.21 -25.86
N GLN A 322 -13.23 0.69 -25.15
CA GLN A 322 -14.63 0.70 -25.58
C GLN A 322 -15.18 2.12 -25.73
N PHE A 323 -14.87 3.01 -24.77
CA PHE A 323 -15.24 4.42 -24.86
C PHE A 323 -14.64 5.09 -26.10
N LEU A 324 -13.39 4.76 -26.44
CA LEU A 324 -12.71 5.32 -27.60
C LEU A 324 -13.27 4.78 -28.93
N LEU A 325 -13.63 3.49 -28.98
CA LEU A 325 -14.30 2.90 -30.16
C LEU A 325 -15.71 3.45 -30.38
N GLY A 326 -16.47 3.73 -29.32
CA GLY A 326 -17.81 4.32 -29.45
C GLY A 326 -17.85 5.73 -30.05
N ARG A 327 -16.69 6.27 -30.47
CA ARG A 327 -16.52 7.58 -31.11
C ARG A 327 -16.29 7.49 -32.62
N SER A 328 -16.04 6.30 -33.17
CA SER A 328 -15.85 6.08 -34.61
C SER A 328 -17.17 6.02 -35.35
#